data_AF-A0A0U3AF78-F1
#
_entry.id   AF-A0A0U3AF78-F1
#
_cell.length_a   1.000
_cell.length_b   1.000
_cell.length_c   1.000
_cell.angle_alpha   90.00
_cell.angle_beta   90.00
_cell.angle_gamma   90.00
#
_symmetry.space_group_name_H-M   'P 1'
#
loop_
_entity.id
_entity.type
_entity.pdbx_description
1 polymer ?
#
loop_
_entity_poly.entity_id
_entity_poly.type
_entity_poly.pdbx_seq_one_letter_code
_entity_poly.pdbx_strand_id
1 'polypeptide(L)'
;MKPISRRGFVRSGTAGLLLFAGDLKSQTRFGVQNSPSEWSLRSGKRYSDPFNEVELDVVFKSPSGTEQRMPAFWAGGSEWRVRYAPPAAGRYTFRTLCNDTGNTDLHGQTGDFSVEAYGGTNPLYRHGSLRIASDRRHLEHSDGTPFFWLGDTWWMSLCKRLPWPDGFQTLAADRLRKGFTLVQIVAGLYPDMEPLDERGANEGGYPWERDFSRINPAYFDAADVRIAYLADHGLVPCIVGSWGYFLPRMGIHKIKQHWRYLVARWGAYPTVWCLAGEGTMPYYLSKTPDRDKQVQKQGWTEIARYVRELDPLRRPITVHPSRSAHESVDDPSV
;
A
#
# COMPACT_ATOMS: atom_id res chain seq x y z
N MET A 1 -39.30 20.34 -52.01
CA MET A 1 -39.26 21.82 -52.01
C MET A 1 -40.14 22.33 -50.87
N LYS A 2 -39.55 22.91 -49.82
CA LYS A 2 -40.26 23.70 -48.80
C LYS A 2 -39.64 25.09 -48.77
N PRO A 3 -40.41 26.17 -48.98
CA PRO A 3 -40.03 27.54 -48.60
C PRO A 3 -40.59 27.88 -47.19
N ILE A 4 -39.82 28.58 -46.34
CA ILE A 4 -39.96 30.03 -45.96
C ILE A 4 -41.22 30.28 -45.07
N SER A 5 -41.27 31.00 -43.94
CA SER A 5 -40.47 32.07 -43.33
C SER A 5 -40.84 32.30 -41.84
N ARG A 6 -39.82 32.78 -41.11
CA ARG A 6 -39.74 33.75 -39.99
C ARG A 6 -40.99 34.34 -39.27
N ARG A 7 -40.81 34.33 -37.94
CA ARG A 7 -40.96 35.40 -36.91
C ARG A 7 -42.32 35.64 -36.23
N GLY A 8 -42.29 35.42 -34.91
CA GLY A 8 -42.66 36.44 -33.91
C GLY A 8 -43.61 35.95 -32.82
N PHE A 9 -43.14 35.81 -31.57
CA PHE A 9 -43.43 36.74 -30.47
C PHE A 9 -42.85 36.24 -29.14
N VAL A 10 -42.30 37.16 -28.36
CA VAL A 10 -41.73 36.97 -27.02
C VAL A 10 -42.87 36.95 -26.00
N ARG A 11 -42.85 36.00 -25.06
CA ARG A 11 -43.46 36.21 -23.73
C ARG A 11 -42.56 35.65 -22.65
N SER A 12 -42.04 36.60 -21.87
CA SER A 12 -41.32 36.43 -20.62
C SER A 12 -42.22 35.73 -19.59
N GLY A 13 -41.70 34.67 -18.98
CA GLY A 13 -42.31 34.00 -17.83
C GLY A 13 -41.19 33.55 -16.91
N THR A 14 -40.97 34.33 -15.85
CA THR A 14 -40.14 33.99 -14.71
C THR A 14 -40.76 32.79 -13.99
N ALA A 15 -40.19 31.60 -14.19
CA ALA A 15 -40.40 30.44 -13.33
C ALA A 15 -39.08 30.16 -12.61
N GLY A 16 -39.11 30.27 -11.28
CA GLY A 16 -37.96 30.03 -10.43
C GLY A 16 -37.38 28.65 -10.69
N LEU A 17 -36.08 28.59 -10.97
CA LEU A 17 -35.33 27.35 -10.81
C LEU A 17 -35.26 27.08 -9.30
N LEU A 18 -36.16 26.22 -8.83
CA LEU A 18 -35.84 25.34 -7.72
C LEU A 18 -34.59 24.57 -8.16
N LEU A 19 -33.45 24.95 -7.59
CA LEU A 19 -32.26 24.11 -7.56
C LEU A 19 -32.68 22.84 -6.81
N PHE A 20 -33.12 21.83 -7.55
CA PHE A 20 -33.04 20.47 -7.07
C PHE A 20 -31.57 20.26 -6.73
N ALA A 21 -31.28 20.18 -5.44
CA ALA A 21 -30.04 19.61 -4.95
C ALA A 21 -29.88 18.29 -5.71
N GLY A 22 -28.95 18.28 -6.65
CA GLY A 22 -28.69 17.09 -7.44
C GLY A 22 -28.43 15.97 -6.46
N ASP A 23 -29.22 14.90 -6.58
CA ASP A 23 -28.98 13.65 -5.88
C ASP A 23 -27.49 13.36 -5.98
N LEU A 24 -26.79 13.51 -4.85
CA LEU A 24 -25.48 12.95 -4.63
C LEU A 24 -25.69 11.45 -4.85
N LYS A 25 -25.41 10.98 -6.07
CA LYS A 25 -25.35 9.56 -6.36
C LYS A 25 -24.25 9.01 -5.45
N SER A 26 -24.63 8.57 -4.25
CA SER A 26 -23.81 7.71 -3.41
C SER A 26 -23.41 6.54 -4.29
N GLN A 27 -22.18 6.55 -4.79
CA GLN A 27 -21.68 5.44 -5.58
C GLN A 27 -21.40 4.32 -4.59
N THR A 28 -22.34 3.37 -4.50
CA THR A 28 -22.10 2.13 -3.76
C THR A 28 -20.93 1.39 -4.42
N ARG A 29 -19.87 1.20 -3.66
CA ARG A 29 -18.75 0.32 -4.00
C ARG A 29 -19.06 -1.09 -3.52
N PHE A 30 -18.45 -2.08 -4.16
CA PHE A 30 -18.60 -3.49 -3.80
C PHE A 30 -17.24 -4.10 -3.53
N GLY A 31 -17.20 -5.04 -2.59
CA GLY A 31 -15.99 -5.75 -2.22
C GLY A 31 -16.29 -7.09 -1.58
N VAL A 32 -15.23 -7.83 -1.28
CA VAL A 32 -15.32 -9.15 -0.65
C VAL A 32 -14.46 -9.14 0.60
N GLN A 33 -14.96 -9.76 1.67
CA GLN A 33 -14.26 -9.91 2.93
C GLN A 33 -12.82 -10.42 2.71
N ASN A 34 -11.87 -9.84 3.45
CA ASN A 34 -10.43 -10.14 3.44
C ASN A 34 -9.73 -10.00 2.07
N SER A 35 -10.44 -9.55 1.04
CA SER A 35 -9.92 -9.47 -0.33
C SER A 35 -9.69 -8.00 -0.72
N PRO A 36 -8.62 -7.68 -1.44
CA PRO A 36 -8.37 -6.31 -1.90
C PRO A 36 -9.51 -5.80 -2.79
N SER A 37 -10.05 -4.62 -2.45
CA SER A 37 -10.93 -3.82 -3.30
C SER A 37 -10.20 -2.53 -3.67
N GLU A 38 -10.30 -2.12 -4.95
CA GLU A 38 -9.63 -0.92 -5.47
C GLU A 38 -10.59 0.00 -6.23
N TRP A 39 -10.45 1.30 -6.04
CA TRP A 39 -11.04 2.31 -6.93
C TRP A 39 -10.19 3.58 -6.97
N SER A 40 -10.43 4.40 -7.99
CA SER A 40 -9.73 5.65 -8.22
C SER A 40 -10.58 6.88 -7.89
N LEU A 41 -9.90 7.92 -7.44
CA LEU A 41 -10.35 9.29 -7.34
C LEU A 41 -9.49 10.12 -8.30
N ARG A 42 -10.09 11.13 -8.95
CA ARG A 42 -9.38 12.02 -9.87
C ARG A 42 -9.57 13.46 -9.45
N SER A 43 -8.48 14.21 -9.42
CA SER A 43 -8.51 15.65 -9.16
C SER A 43 -8.62 16.44 -10.46
N GLY A 44 -9.55 17.40 -10.52
CA GLY A 44 -9.57 18.46 -11.52
C GLY A 44 -8.53 19.55 -11.23
N LYS A 45 -8.17 19.75 -9.96
CA LYS A 45 -7.06 20.62 -9.55
C LYS A 45 -5.72 19.99 -9.96
N ARG A 46 -4.84 20.79 -10.55
CA ARG A 46 -3.48 20.39 -10.95
C ARG A 46 -2.49 20.73 -9.85
N TYR A 47 -1.52 19.84 -9.66
CA TYR A 47 -0.40 20.01 -8.73
C TYR A 47 0.91 19.88 -9.51
N SER A 48 1.93 20.65 -9.12
CA SER A 48 3.27 20.57 -9.72
C SER A 48 3.98 19.28 -9.32
N ASP A 49 3.82 18.90 -8.06
CA ASP A 49 4.41 17.70 -7.48
C ASP A 49 3.36 16.92 -6.65
N PRO A 50 2.42 16.23 -7.32
CA PRO A 50 1.27 15.62 -6.64
C PRO A 50 1.67 14.64 -5.52
N PHE A 51 2.78 13.92 -5.67
CA PHE A 51 3.25 12.95 -4.67
C PHE A 51 3.71 13.62 -3.38
N ASN A 52 4.44 14.74 -3.49
CA ASN A 52 4.97 15.43 -2.32
C ASN A 52 3.97 16.45 -1.73
N GLU A 53 3.03 16.95 -2.54
CA GLU A 53 2.08 17.99 -2.14
C GLU A 53 0.77 17.43 -1.57
N VAL A 54 0.35 16.22 -1.96
CA VAL A 54 -0.98 15.69 -1.65
C VAL A 54 -0.93 14.38 -0.87
N GLU A 55 -1.41 14.44 0.37
CA GLU A 55 -1.73 13.26 1.17
C GLU A 55 -3.23 13.05 1.22
N LEU A 56 -3.65 11.86 0.80
CA LEU A 56 -5.05 11.42 0.82
C LEU A 56 -5.18 10.17 1.69
N ASP A 57 -6.13 10.20 2.63
CA ASP A 57 -6.57 9.03 3.39
C ASP A 57 -8.06 8.76 3.13
N VAL A 58 -8.47 7.53 3.43
CA VAL A 58 -9.88 7.14 3.48
C VAL A 58 -10.18 6.55 4.85
N VAL A 59 -11.22 7.07 5.48
CA VAL A 59 -11.76 6.53 6.73
C VAL A 59 -12.95 5.66 6.38
N PHE A 60 -12.83 4.37 6.63
CA PHE A 60 -13.90 3.39 6.55
C PHE A 60 -14.56 3.23 7.90
N LYS A 61 -15.89 3.29 7.95
CA LYS A 61 -16.67 2.93 9.12
C LYS A 61 -17.29 1.56 8.89
N SER A 62 -16.92 0.60 9.73
CA SER A 62 -17.40 -0.79 9.65
C SER A 62 -18.88 -0.92 10.03
N PRO A 63 -19.51 -2.09 9.75
CA PRO A 63 -20.85 -2.38 10.23
C PRO A 63 -20.99 -2.30 11.77
N SER A 64 -19.91 -2.57 12.51
CA SER A 64 -19.84 -2.41 13.97
C SER A 64 -19.65 -0.97 14.43
N GLY A 65 -19.45 -0.04 13.50
CA GLY A 65 -19.21 1.38 13.78
C GLY A 65 -17.74 1.75 14.04
N THR A 66 -16.82 0.79 13.96
CA THR A 66 -15.38 1.01 14.12
C THR A 66 -14.81 1.77 12.92
N GLU A 67 -14.01 2.80 13.16
CA GLU A 67 -13.34 3.55 12.10
C GLU A 67 -11.94 2.99 11.82
N GLN A 68 -11.60 2.84 10.54
CA GLN A 68 -10.28 2.45 10.06
C GLN A 68 -9.80 3.46 9.03
N ARG A 69 -8.69 4.15 9.31
CA ARG A 69 -8.07 5.12 8.41
C ARG A 69 -6.97 4.44 7.60
N MET A 70 -7.08 4.45 6.29
CA MET A 70 -6.11 3.86 5.35
C MET A 70 -5.53 4.96 4.46
N PRO A 71 -4.22 4.96 4.17
CA PRO A 71 -3.69 5.84 3.14
C PRO A 71 -4.14 5.42 1.74
N ALA A 72 -4.48 6.40 0.91
CA ALA A 72 -4.54 6.26 -0.54
C ALA A 72 -3.17 6.58 -1.16
N PHE A 73 -2.95 6.20 -2.42
CA PHE A 73 -1.68 6.46 -3.11
C PHE A 73 -1.88 7.21 -4.41
N TRP A 74 -0.93 8.09 -4.75
CA TRP A 74 -0.88 8.73 -6.05
C TRP A 74 -0.46 7.71 -7.13
N ALA A 75 -1.29 7.57 -8.16
CA ALA A 75 -1.13 6.60 -9.24
C ALA A 75 -0.62 7.24 -10.54
N GLY A 76 -0.03 8.44 -10.46
CA GLY A 76 0.41 9.21 -11.63
C GLY A 76 -0.64 10.21 -12.10
N GLY A 77 -0.18 11.27 -12.78
CA GLY A 77 -1.06 12.33 -13.29
C GLY A 77 -1.92 12.95 -12.18
N SER A 78 -3.23 12.97 -12.39
CA SER A 78 -4.23 13.49 -11.44
C SER A 78 -5.03 12.39 -10.73
N GLU A 79 -4.46 11.18 -10.60
CA GLU A 79 -5.15 10.01 -10.05
C GLU A 79 -4.61 9.61 -8.68
N TRP A 80 -5.53 9.34 -7.75
CA TRP A 80 -5.24 8.69 -6.48
C TRP A 80 -6.09 7.43 -6.37
N ARG A 81 -5.51 6.35 -5.86
CA ARG A 81 -6.18 5.07 -5.71
C ARG A 81 -6.27 4.67 -4.27
N VAL A 82 -7.38 4.03 -3.95
CA VAL A 82 -7.69 3.49 -2.64
C VAL A 82 -7.66 1.98 -2.76
N ARG A 83 -6.96 1.32 -1.85
CA ARG A 83 -7.02 -0.14 -1.66
C ARG A 83 -7.44 -0.46 -0.24
N TYR A 84 -8.40 -1.37 -0.09
CA TYR A 84 -8.87 -1.81 1.21
C TYR A 84 -9.33 -3.26 1.17
N ALA A 85 -8.99 -4.03 2.19
CA ALA A 85 -9.52 -5.36 2.43
C ALA A 85 -10.41 -5.33 3.68
N PRO A 86 -11.74 -5.36 3.55
CA PRO A 86 -12.66 -5.30 4.68
C PRO A 86 -12.56 -6.59 5.52
N PRO A 87 -12.37 -6.52 6.84
CA PRO A 87 -12.21 -7.70 7.68
C PRO A 87 -13.52 -8.49 7.92
N ALA A 88 -14.68 -7.89 7.62
CA ALA A 88 -16.00 -8.49 7.81
C ALA A 88 -16.93 -8.18 6.63
N ALA A 89 -17.89 -9.06 6.38
CA ALA A 89 -19.00 -8.77 5.48
C ALA A 89 -19.97 -7.75 6.09
N GLY A 90 -20.71 -7.04 5.25
CA GLY A 90 -21.74 -6.09 5.65
C GLY A 90 -21.60 -4.73 4.95
N ARG A 91 -22.35 -3.74 5.45
CA ARG A 91 -22.35 -2.38 4.91
C ARG A 91 -21.38 -1.48 5.67
N TYR A 92 -20.43 -0.93 4.92
CA TYR A 92 -19.51 0.10 5.36
C TYR A 92 -19.94 1.46 4.77
N THR A 93 -19.49 2.53 5.41
CA THR A 93 -19.42 3.85 4.77
C THR A 93 -17.97 4.30 4.73
N PHE A 94 -17.64 5.21 3.81
CA PHE A 94 -16.32 5.81 3.76
C PHE A 94 -16.39 7.32 3.62
N ARG A 95 -15.33 8.00 4.08
CA ARG A 95 -15.07 9.41 3.78
C ARG A 95 -13.59 9.63 3.47
N THR A 96 -13.28 10.55 2.57
CA THR A 96 -11.90 10.87 2.19
C THR A 96 -11.38 12.10 2.94
N LEU A 97 -10.12 12.09 3.32
CA LEU A 97 -9.42 13.16 4.01
C LEU A 97 -8.17 13.53 3.20
N CYS A 98 -8.19 14.70 2.56
CA CYS A 98 -7.06 15.24 1.82
C CYS A 98 -6.44 16.35 2.67
N ASN A 99 -5.11 16.46 2.69
CA ASN A 99 -4.43 17.59 3.33
C ASN A 99 -4.79 18.94 2.65
N ASP A 100 -5.01 18.95 1.34
CA ASP A 100 -5.60 20.09 0.61
C ASP A 100 -7.13 20.05 0.70
N THR A 101 -7.67 20.60 1.78
CA THR A 101 -9.12 20.59 2.06
C THR A 101 -9.95 21.39 1.05
N GLY A 102 -9.32 22.27 0.27
CA GLY A 102 -9.98 23.02 -0.81
C GLY A 102 -10.18 22.20 -2.09
N ASN A 103 -9.52 21.05 -2.23
CA ASN A 103 -9.74 20.15 -3.34
C ASN A 103 -10.95 19.25 -3.07
N THR A 104 -12.13 19.71 -3.45
CA THR A 104 -13.37 18.96 -3.24
C THR A 104 -13.47 17.69 -4.06
N ASP A 105 -12.63 17.48 -5.08
CA ASP A 105 -12.61 16.23 -5.85
C ASP A 105 -11.97 15.08 -5.04
N LEU A 106 -11.08 15.43 -4.10
CA LEU A 106 -10.35 14.48 -3.26
C LEU A 106 -10.79 14.53 -1.79
N HIS A 107 -11.09 15.70 -1.23
CA HIS A 107 -11.48 15.87 0.17
C HIS A 107 -13.00 15.77 0.36
N GLY A 108 -13.43 15.12 1.45
CA GLY A 108 -14.83 15.10 1.86
C GLY A 108 -15.73 14.25 0.95
N GLN A 109 -15.15 13.47 0.03
CA GLN A 109 -15.90 12.49 -0.75
C GLN A 109 -16.43 11.41 0.20
N THR A 110 -17.71 11.06 0.06
CA THR A 110 -18.35 10.03 0.87
C THR A 110 -19.04 8.99 0.00
N GLY A 111 -19.27 7.80 0.56
CA GLY A 111 -20.02 6.77 -0.13
C GLY A 111 -20.24 5.52 0.71
N ASP A 112 -20.99 4.60 0.12
CA ASP A 112 -21.27 3.28 0.67
C ASP A 112 -20.30 2.23 0.11
N PHE A 113 -19.97 1.23 0.93
CA PHE A 113 -19.19 0.08 0.52
C PHE A 113 -19.85 -1.21 1.02
N SER A 114 -20.43 -1.97 0.10
CA SER A 114 -21.12 -3.23 0.38
C SER A 114 -20.15 -4.39 0.24
N VAL A 115 -20.00 -5.17 1.31
CA VAL A 115 -19.01 -6.24 1.39
C VAL A 115 -19.70 -7.58 1.54
N GLU A 116 -19.41 -8.50 0.63
CA GLU A 116 -19.87 -9.88 0.70
C GLU A 116 -18.88 -10.77 1.48
N ALA A 117 -19.39 -11.88 2.02
CA ALA A 117 -18.52 -12.88 2.63
C ALA A 117 -17.63 -13.56 1.58
N TYR A 118 -16.41 -13.91 1.95
CA TYR A 118 -15.50 -14.60 1.04
C TYR A 118 -15.92 -16.05 0.83
N GLY A 119 -16.34 -16.39 -0.40
CA GLY A 119 -16.77 -17.74 -0.79
C GLY A 119 -15.68 -18.61 -1.44
N GLY A 120 -14.45 -18.10 -1.59
CA GLY A 120 -13.39 -18.78 -2.34
C GLY A 120 -12.59 -19.81 -1.53
N THR A 121 -11.57 -20.37 -2.17
CA THR A 121 -10.69 -21.42 -1.60
C THR A 121 -9.31 -20.95 -1.19
N ASN A 122 -8.88 -19.75 -1.59
CA ASN A 122 -7.60 -19.20 -1.13
C ASN A 122 -7.59 -19.09 0.40
N PRO A 123 -6.66 -19.78 1.10
CA PRO A 123 -6.63 -19.82 2.56
C PRO A 123 -6.36 -18.44 3.19
N LEU A 124 -5.55 -17.59 2.55
CA LEU A 124 -5.20 -16.28 3.10
C LEU A 124 -6.43 -15.37 3.19
N TYR A 125 -7.30 -15.41 2.18
CA TYR A 125 -8.55 -14.64 2.18
C TYR A 125 -9.64 -15.30 3.05
N ARG A 126 -9.68 -16.63 3.10
CA ARG A 126 -10.66 -17.36 3.94
C ARG A 126 -10.47 -17.10 5.42
N HIS A 127 -9.23 -17.21 5.90
CA HIS A 127 -8.92 -17.16 7.33
C HIS A 127 -8.61 -15.73 7.82
N GLY A 128 -8.32 -14.81 6.88
CA GLY A 128 -8.08 -13.40 7.13
C GLY A 128 -6.65 -13.10 7.60
N SER A 129 -6.44 -11.88 8.11
CA SER A 129 -5.12 -11.34 8.45
C SER A 129 -4.35 -12.20 9.45
N LEU A 130 -3.02 -12.30 9.26
CA LEU A 130 -2.13 -12.89 10.25
C LEU A 130 -2.01 -12.02 11.50
N ARG A 131 -1.89 -12.65 12.66
CA ARG A 131 -1.62 -12.03 13.96
C ARG A 131 -0.70 -12.91 14.81
N ILE A 132 -0.16 -12.32 15.86
CA ILE A 132 0.54 -13.05 16.92
C ILE A 132 -0.53 -13.79 17.74
N ALA A 133 -0.36 -15.10 17.93
CA ALA A 133 -1.26 -15.92 18.74
C ALA A 133 -1.25 -15.49 20.22
N SER A 134 -2.28 -15.88 20.97
CA SER A 134 -2.43 -15.49 22.37
C SER A 134 -1.29 -15.98 23.28
N ASP A 135 -0.64 -17.09 22.90
CA ASP A 135 0.54 -17.64 23.58
C ASP A 135 1.83 -16.84 23.33
N ARG A 136 1.81 -15.89 22.39
CA ARG A 136 2.93 -15.05 21.95
C ARG A 136 4.13 -15.84 21.41
N ARG A 137 3.90 -17.03 20.87
CA ARG A 137 4.95 -17.91 20.32
C ARG A 137 4.72 -18.28 18.87
N HIS A 138 3.48 -18.23 18.41
CA HIS A 138 3.12 -18.64 17.05
C HIS A 138 2.36 -17.53 16.30
N LEU A 139 2.22 -17.73 14.99
CA LEU A 139 1.33 -16.93 14.15
C LEU A 139 0.06 -17.71 13.86
N GLU A 140 -1.04 -16.98 13.77
CA GLU A 140 -2.35 -17.51 13.39
C GLU A 140 -3.08 -16.49 12.52
N HIS A 141 -4.04 -16.96 11.75
CA HIS A 141 -4.99 -16.13 11.05
C HIS A 141 -6.03 -15.54 12.01
N SER A 142 -6.81 -14.58 11.53
CA SER A 142 -7.80 -13.86 12.34
C SER A 142 -8.88 -14.75 12.95
N ASP A 143 -9.16 -15.90 12.34
CA ASP A 143 -10.09 -16.92 12.82
C ASP A 143 -9.46 -17.94 13.79
N GLY A 144 -8.16 -17.81 14.10
CA GLY A 144 -7.41 -18.73 14.96
C GLY A 144 -6.76 -19.90 14.23
N THR A 145 -6.89 -20.01 12.90
CA THR A 145 -6.20 -21.05 12.12
C THR A 145 -4.68 -20.84 12.21
N PRO A 146 -3.88 -21.84 12.62
CA PRO A 146 -2.44 -21.69 12.74
C PRO A 146 -1.78 -21.36 11.39
N PHE A 147 -0.76 -20.49 11.40
CA PHE A 147 0.06 -20.19 10.24
C PHE A 147 1.51 -20.61 10.50
N PHE A 148 1.99 -21.56 9.71
CA PHE A 148 3.40 -21.97 9.75
C PHE A 148 4.22 -21.14 8.76
N TRP A 149 5.20 -20.39 9.26
CA TRP A 149 6.12 -19.60 8.43
C TRP A 149 7.17 -20.53 7.80
N LEU A 150 6.93 -20.97 6.57
CA LEU A 150 7.93 -21.61 5.71
C LEU A 150 8.29 -20.64 4.59
N GLY A 151 9.34 -19.85 4.81
CA GLY A 151 9.70 -18.70 3.99
C GLY A 151 10.80 -18.98 2.98
N ASP A 152 10.69 -18.40 1.78
CA ASP A 152 11.80 -18.28 0.81
C ASP A 152 12.25 -16.82 0.66
N THR A 153 13.43 -16.59 0.07
CA THR A 153 14.10 -15.29 0.02
C THR A 153 14.30 -14.82 -1.40
N TRP A 154 13.52 -13.83 -1.84
CA TRP A 154 13.53 -13.31 -3.21
C TRP A 154 13.84 -11.80 -3.22
N TRP A 155 14.97 -11.42 -2.60
CA TRP A 155 15.32 -10.01 -2.35
C TRP A 155 15.10 -9.08 -3.55
N MET A 156 15.54 -9.49 -4.74
CA MET A 156 15.51 -8.69 -5.98
C MET A 156 14.45 -9.17 -6.98
N SER A 157 13.29 -9.63 -6.51
CA SER A 157 12.24 -10.18 -7.39
C SER A 157 11.28 -9.16 -8.00
N LEU A 158 11.37 -7.89 -7.61
CA LEU A 158 10.60 -6.80 -8.21
C LEU A 158 11.39 -6.05 -9.29
N CYS A 159 12.54 -6.56 -9.73
CA CYS A 159 13.33 -6.06 -10.86
C CYS A 159 13.46 -7.12 -11.98
N LYS A 160 14.14 -6.75 -13.07
CA LYS A 160 14.32 -7.62 -14.25
C LYS A 160 15.11 -8.92 -13.98
N ARG A 161 15.70 -9.08 -12.80
CA ARG A 161 16.42 -10.31 -12.39
C ARG A 161 15.49 -11.51 -12.26
N LEU A 162 14.22 -11.29 -11.89
CA LEU A 162 13.18 -12.32 -11.92
C LEU A 162 12.07 -11.85 -12.88
N PRO A 163 12.14 -12.23 -14.17
CA PRO A 163 11.26 -11.68 -15.19
C PRO A 163 9.81 -12.11 -14.97
N TRP A 164 8.89 -11.22 -15.32
CA TRP A 164 7.46 -11.48 -15.36
C TRP A 164 7.00 -11.76 -16.80
N PRO A 165 6.01 -12.67 -17.02
CA PRO A 165 5.41 -13.55 -16.02
C PRO A 165 6.27 -14.79 -15.73
N ASP A 166 6.92 -15.35 -16.74
CA ASP A 166 7.37 -16.75 -16.74
C ASP A 166 8.29 -17.11 -15.58
N GLY A 167 9.34 -16.32 -15.32
CA GLY A 167 10.31 -16.61 -14.26
C GLY A 167 9.68 -16.55 -12.86
N PHE A 168 8.92 -15.48 -12.60
CA PHE A 168 8.26 -15.26 -11.32
C PHE A 168 7.20 -16.33 -11.03
N GLN A 169 6.32 -16.60 -11.99
CA GLN A 169 5.23 -17.57 -11.84
C GLN A 169 5.77 -19.01 -11.71
N THR A 170 6.80 -19.37 -12.49
CA THR A 170 7.45 -20.68 -12.39
C THR A 170 8.03 -20.90 -10.99
N LEU A 171 8.73 -19.91 -10.45
CA LEU A 171 9.32 -20.00 -9.11
C LEU A 171 8.25 -20.08 -8.02
N ALA A 172 7.18 -19.28 -8.12
CA ALA A 172 6.05 -19.32 -7.19
C ALA A 172 5.35 -20.69 -7.18
N ALA A 173 5.04 -21.23 -8.36
CA ALA A 173 4.45 -22.56 -8.49
C ALA A 173 5.35 -23.65 -7.90
N ASP A 174 6.67 -23.54 -8.08
CA ASP A 174 7.62 -24.47 -7.47
C ASP A 174 7.66 -24.37 -5.94
N ARG A 175 7.58 -23.15 -5.38
CA ARG A 175 7.51 -22.95 -3.92
C ARG A 175 6.21 -23.47 -3.32
N LEU A 176 5.08 -23.28 -4.00
CA LEU A 176 3.80 -23.84 -3.59
C LEU A 176 3.83 -25.37 -3.57
N ARG A 177 4.35 -26.03 -4.61
CA ARG A 177 4.51 -27.51 -4.62
C ARG A 177 5.39 -28.03 -3.48
N LYS A 178 6.35 -27.21 -3.02
CA LYS A 178 7.26 -27.53 -1.91
C LYS A 178 6.71 -27.14 -0.53
N GLY A 179 5.50 -26.57 -0.47
CA GLY A 179 4.81 -26.22 0.77
C GLY A 179 5.23 -24.89 1.40
N PHE A 180 6.00 -24.05 0.71
CA PHE A 180 6.30 -22.70 1.20
C PHE A 180 5.02 -21.88 1.35
N THR A 181 4.96 -21.05 2.39
CA THR A 181 3.80 -20.24 2.75
C THR A 181 4.06 -18.75 2.62
N LEU A 182 5.33 -18.35 2.49
CA LEU A 182 5.74 -16.95 2.48
C LEU A 182 6.98 -16.72 1.61
N VAL A 183 7.08 -15.52 1.03
CA VAL A 183 8.27 -15.05 0.31
C VAL A 183 8.68 -13.68 0.82
N GLN A 184 9.97 -13.49 1.11
CA GLN A 184 10.55 -12.19 1.48
C GLN A 184 11.02 -11.43 0.24
N ILE A 185 10.60 -10.17 0.09
CA ILE A 185 10.83 -9.35 -1.12
C ILE A 185 11.17 -7.92 -0.73
N VAL A 186 12.20 -7.33 -1.33
CA VAL A 186 12.56 -5.91 -1.09
C VAL A 186 11.78 -5.00 -2.04
N ALA A 187 11.20 -3.93 -1.49
CA ALA A 187 10.39 -2.94 -2.20
C ALA A 187 11.23 -1.91 -2.99
N GLY A 188 12.19 -2.39 -3.80
CA GLY A 188 12.97 -1.60 -4.76
C GLY A 188 14.22 -0.90 -4.24
N LEU A 189 14.39 -0.76 -2.92
CA LEU A 189 15.60 -0.21 -2.30
C LEU A 189 16.51 -1.35 -1.81
N TYR A 190 17.18 -1.99 -2.77
CA TYR A 190 17.88 -3.28 -2.64
C TYR A 190 19.22 -3.25 -1.89
N PRO A 191 19.68 -4.39 -1.32
CA PRO A 191 21.06 -4.55 -0.86
C PRO A 191 22.06 -4.46 -2.03
N ASP A 192 23.33 -4.16 -1.74
CA ASP A 192 24.46 -4.21 -2.69
C ASP A 192 24.29 -3.38 -3.98
N MET A 193 23.42 -2.37 -3.96
CA MET A 193 23.10 -1.49 -5.08
C MET A 193 23.08 -0.02 -4.64
N GLU A 194 23.71 0.83 -5.44
CA GLU A 194 23.50 2.28 -5.33
C GLU A 194 22.11 2.67 -5.86
N PRO A 195 21.56 3.83 -5.46
CA PRO A 195 20.33 4.34 -6.06
C PRO A 195 20.46 4.41 -7.58
N LEU A 196 19.43 3.95 -8.29
CA LEU A 196 19.37 3.92 -9.76
C LEU A 196 20.41 3.00 -10.43
N ASP A 197 20.96 2.01 -9.72
CA ASP A 197 21.72 0.92 -10.33
C ASP A 197 20.84 0.12 -11.30
N GLU A 198 21.26 -0.04 -12.56
CA GLU A 198 20.48 -0.67 -13.63
C GLU A 198 19.96 -2.07 -13.27
N ARG A 199 20.67 -2.81 -12.41
CA ARG A 199 20.26 -4.13 -11.91
C ARG A 199 18.98 -4.07 -11.08
N GLY A 200 18.68 -2.92 -10.47
CA GLY A 200 17.49 -2.67 -9.67
C GLY A 200 16.27 -2.22 -10.48
N ALA A 201 16.41 -1.97 -11.78
CA ALA A 201 15.30 -1.50 -12.61
C ALA A 201 14.30 -2.62 -12.95
N ASN A 202 13.02 -2.29 -12.97
CA ASN A 202 11.95 -3.13 -13.50
C ASN A 202 11.37 -2.57 -14.81
N GLU A 203 10.23 -3.08 -15.26
CA GLU A 203 9.58 -2.64 -16.49
C GLU A 203 9.16 -1.15 -16.45
N GLY A 204 8.90 -0.62 -15.25
CA GLY A 204 8.59 0.79 -14.99
C GLY A 204 9.78 1.66 -14.58
N GLY A 205 11.02 1.15 -14.61
CA GLY A 205 12.22 1.89 -14.21
C GLY A 205 12.62 1.65 -12.76
N TYR A 206 12.84 2.72 -11.98
CA TYR A 206 13.29 2.68 -10.58
C TYR A 206 12.16 3.11 -9.63
N PRO A 207 12.17 2.72 -8.33
CA PRO A 207 11.11 3.10 -7.39
C PRO A 207 11.03 4.61 -7.13
N TRP A 208 12.16 5.31 -7.26
CA TRP A 208 12.28 6.75 -7.02
C TRP A 208 13.03 7.42 -8.17
N GLU A 209 12.73 8.70 -8.39
CA GLU A 209 13.56 9.58 -9.21
C GLU A 209 14.89 9.90 -8.51
N ARG A 210 15.80 10.56 -9.23
CA ARG A 210 17.11 10.98 -8.72
C ARG A 210 16.96 11.76 -7.41
N ASP A 211 17.87 11.51 -6.47
CA ASP A 211 17.90 12.14 -5.14
C ASP A 211 16.62 11.91 -4.31
N PHE A 212 15.84 10.87 -4.65
CA PHE A 212 14.56 10.56 -3.99
C PHE A 212 13.57 11.73 -4.07
N SER A 213 13.65 12.54 -5.12
CA SER A 213 12.81 13.73 -5.30
C SER A 213 11.32 13.36 -5.32
N ARG A 214 10.96 12.34 -6.10
CA ARG A 214 9.59 11.87 -6.29
C ARG A 214 9.53 10.35 -6.50
N ILE A 215 8.47 9.71 -6.00
CA ILE A 215 8.23 8.29 -6.24
C ILE A 215 7.81 8.05 -7.70
N ASN A 216 8.10 6.87 -8.23
CA ASN A 216 7.71 6.51 -9.59
C ASN A 216 6.56 5.48 -9.57
N PRO A 217 5.30 5.89 -9.85
CA PRO A 217 4.16 4.98 -9.85
C PRO A 217 4.33 3.78 -10.80
N ALA A 218 4.97 3.95 -11.95
CA ALA A 218 5.11 2.89 -12.95
C ALA A 218 5.94 1.70 -12.43
N TYR A 219 6.96 1.96 -11.60
CA TYR A 219 7.71 0.89 -10.94
C TYR A 219 6.80 0.04 -10.04
N PHE A 220 5.94 0.71 -9.27
CA PHE A 220 5.05 0.06 -8.33
C PHE A 220 3.85 -0.59 -9.02
N ASP A 221 3.39 -0.08 -10.16
CA ASP A 221 2.38 -0.74 -10.98
C ASP A 221 2.88 -2.11 -11.48
N ALA A 222 4.14 -2.18 -11.91
CA ALA A 222 4.77 -3.45 -12.30
C ALA A 222 5.01 -4.39 -11.09
N ALA A 223 5.24 -3.84 -9.90
CA ALA A 223 5.38 -4.61 -8.67
C ALA A 223 4.04 -5.12 -8.13
N ASP A 224 2.96 -4.35 -8.25
CA ASP A 224 1.61 -4.72 -7.80
C ASP A 224 1.16 -6.05 -8.40
N VAL A 225 1.42 -6.26 -9.69
CA VAL A 225 1.08 -7.50 -10.39
C VAL A 225 1.73 -8.72 -9.71
N ARG A 226 2.99 -8.59 -9.27
CA ARG A 226 3.75 -9.65 -8.60
C ARG A 226 3.25 -9.89 -7.17
N ILE A 227 2.98 -8.81 -6.42
CA ILE A 227 2.45 -8.90 -5.05
C ILE A 227 1.05 -9.51 -5.02
N ALA A 228 0.17 -9.07 -5.92
CA ALA A 228 -1.16 -9.64 -6.09
C ALA A 228 -1.09 -11.13 -6.46
N TYR A 229 -0.21 -11.49 -7.40
CA TYR A 229 -0.05 -12.88 -7.80
C TYR A 229 0.35 -13.80 -6.64
N LEU A 230 1.28 -13.38 -5.77
CA LEU A 230 1.65 -14.16 -4.59
C LEU A 230 0.44 -14.37 -3.66
N ALA A 231 -0.24 -13.29 -3.31
CA ALA A 231 -1.41 -13.33 -2.43
C ALA A 231 -2.52 -14.22 -3.00
N ASP A 232 -2.84 -14.07 -4.30
CA ASP A 232 -3.89 -14.82 -4.98
C ASP A 232 -3.60 -16.32 -5.08
N HIS A 233 -2.33 -16.72 -5.02
CA HIS A 233 -1.91 -18.12 -5.03
C HIS A 233 -1.58 -18.66 -3.62
N GLY A 234 -1.85 -17.90 -2.56
CA GLY A 234 -1.71 -18.36 -1.19
C GLY A 234 -0.30 -18.24 -0.61
N LEU A 235 0.58 -17.45 -1.24
CA LEU A 235 1.88 -17.06 -0.68
C LEU A 235 1.79 -15.68 -0.04
N VAL A 236 2.15 -15.59 1.24
CA VAL A 236 2.24 -14.30 1.95
C VAL A 236 3.48 -13.55 1.47
N PRO A 237 3.36 -12.32 0.94
CA PRO A 237 4.52 -11.48 0.69
C PRO A 237 4.96 -10.80 2.00
N CYS A 238 6.16 -11.10 2.45
CA CYS A 238 6.87 -10.34 3.48
C CYS A 238 7.63 -9.20 2.81
N ILE A 239 7.06 -8.00 2.89
CA ILE A 239 7.57 -6.81 2.22
C ILE A 239 8.67 -6.19 3.07
N VAL A 240 9.91 -6.30 2.60
CA VAL A 240 11.04 -5.55 3.14
C VAL A 240 11.03 -4.14 2.53
N GLY A 241 10.75 -3.11 3.34
CA GLY A 241 10.56 -1.76 2.80
C GLY A 241 11.81 -1.20 2.11
N SER A 242 12.98 -1.45 2.67
CA SER A 242 14.28 -1.07 2.09
C SER A 242 15.42 -1.79 2.80
N TRP A 243 16.64 -1.73 2.28
CA TRP A 243 17.80 -2.05 3.10
C TRP A 243 18.10 -0.97 4.15
N GLY A 244 18.65 -1.37 5.29
CA GLY A 244 18.80 -0.53 6.47
C GLY A 244 19.53 0.78 6.22
N TYR A 245 20.55 0.78 5.38
CA TYR A 245 21.38 1.96 5.11
C TYR A 245 20.69 3.02 4.25
N PHE A 246 19.51 2.75 3.68
CA PHE A 246 18.75 3.80 2.97
C PHE A 246 18.16 4.83 3.92
N LEU A 247 17.95 4.51 5.19
CA LEU A 247 17.41 5.48 6.16
C LEU A 247 18.28 6.73 6.31
N PRO A 248 19.58 6.64 6.63
CA PRO A 248 20.43 7.83 6.71
C PRO A 248 20.66 8.52 5.35
N ARG A 249 20.51 7.81 4.23
CA ARG A 249 20.68 8.36 2.87
C ARG A 249 19.48 9.18 2.40
N MET A 250 18.26 8.67 2.63
CA MET A 250 17.01 9.30 2.22
C MET A 250 16.51 10.33 3.25
N GLY A 251 16.88 10.13 4.52
CA GLY A 251 16.31 10.86 5.64
C GLY A 251 14.94 10.33 6.05
N ILE A 252 14.58 10.54 7.32
CA ILE A 252 13.38 9.97 7.94
C ILE A 252 12.09 10.33 7.21
N HIS A 253 11.98 11.56 6.69
CA HIS A 253 10.79 12.04 5.98
C HIS A 253 10.53 11.23 4.70
N LYS A 254 11.56 11.00 3.87
CA LYS A 254 11.43 10.23 2.64
C LYS A 254 11.17 8.75 2.91
N ILE A 255 11.73 8.19 3.98
CA ILE A 255 11.41 6.82 4.41
C ILE A 255 9.94 6.72 4.86
N LYS A 256 9.39 7.72 5.57
CA LYS A 256 7.95 7.77 5.89
C LYS A 256 7.09 7.83 4.63
N GLN A 257 7.44 8.69 3.67
CA GLN A 257 6.72 8.76 2.38
C GLN A 257 6.76 7.41 1.63
N HIS A 258 7.92 6.73 1.61
CA HIS A 258 8.06 5.40 1.03
C HIS A 258 7.13 4.40 1.70
N TRP A 259 7.19 4.28 3.04
CA TRP A 259 6.34 3.37 3.80
C TRP A 259 4.85 3.67 3.68
N ARG A 260 4.45 4.94 3.67
CA ARG A 260 3.06 5.35 3.42
C ARG A 260 2.59 4.84 2.07
N TYR A 261 3.43 4.93 1.04
CA TYR A 261 3.13 4.41 -0.29
C TYR A 261 3.03 2.88 -0.33
N LEU A 262 3.92 2.16 0.36
CA LEU A 262 3.88 0.70 0.46
C LEU A 262 2.62 0.21 1.19
N VAL A 263 2.25 0.83 2.32
CA VAL A 263 1.04 0.47 3.06
C VAL A 263 -0.21 0.77 2.23
N ALA A 264 -0.27 1.92 1.56
CA ALA A 264 -1.38 2.28 0.68
C ALA A 264 -1.56 1.33 -0.49
N ARG A 265 -0.46 0.85 -1.10
CA ARG A 265 -0.51 -0.08 -2.23
C ARG A 265 -0.74 -1.52 -1.80
N TRP A 266 -0.08 -1.97 -0.73
CA TRP A 266 0.00 -3.40 -0.43
C TRP A 266 -0.70 -3.82 0.87
N GLY A 267 -1.13 -2.90 1.73
CA GLY A 267 -1.77 -3.24 3.01
C GLY A 267 -3.11 -3.98 2.90
N ALA A 268 -3.80 -3.83 1.77
CA ALA A 268 -5.00 -4.61 1.46
C ALA A 268 -4.70 -6.10 1.22
N TYR A 269 -3.49 -6.47 0.80
CA TYR A 269 -3.09 -7.87 0.64
C TYR A 269 -2.69 -8.49 1.99
N PRO A 270 -2.71 -9.83 2.13
CA PRO A 270 -2.29 -10.55 3.33
C PRO A 270 -0.77 -10.52 3.51
N THR A 271 -0.21 -9.34 3.79
CA THR A 271 1.24 -9.10 3.86
C THR A 271 1.77 -9.16 5.28
N VAL A 272 3.10 -9.27 5.38
CA VAL A 272 3.89 -8.98 6.60
C VAL A 272 4.84 -7.83 6.28
N TRP A 273 5.02 -6.89 7.20
CA TRP A 273 5.96 -5.79 7.03
C TRP A 273 7.29 -6.12 7.68
N CYS A 274 8.36 -6.08 6.89
CA CYS A 274 9.73 -6.09 7.38
C CYS A 274 10.32 -4.68 7.17
N LEU A 275 10.57 -3.95 8.26
CA LEU A 275 10.92 -2.52 8.22
C LEU A 275 12.16 -2.26 7.39
N ALA A 276 13.16 -3.13 7.57
CA ALA A 276 14.40 -3.06 6.82
C ALA A 276 15.09 -4.42 6.74
N GLY A 277 15.85 -4.60 5.66
CA GLY A 277 16.87 -5.63 5.54
C GLY A 277 18.15 -5.17 6.25
N GLU A 278 18.63 -5.97 7.21
CA GLU A 278 19.77 -5.63 8.07
C GLU A 278 19.67 -4.20 8.66
N GLY A 279 18.61 -3.96 9.43
CA GLY A 279 18.18 -2.60 9.82
C GLY A 279 19.29 -1.70 10.36
N THR A 280 20.20 -2.22 11.17
CA THR A 280 21.32 -1.47 11.76
C THR A 280 22.66 -1.68 11.07
N MET A 281 22.71 -2.24 9.86
CA MET A 281 23.96 -2.30 9.10
C MET A 281 24.24 -0.95 8.43
N PRO A 282 25.35 -0.27 8.74
CA PRO A 282 25.79 0.89 7.97
C PRO A 282 26.10 0.52 6.53
N TYR A 283 26.14 1.50 5.64
CA TYR A 283 26.62 1.24 4.29
C TYR A 283 28.07 0.75 4.30
N TYR A 284 28.41 -0.17 3.39
CA TYR A 284 29.72 -0.83 3.33
C TYR A 284 30.91 0.15 3.33
N LEU A 285 30.73 1.34 2.75
CA LEU A 285 31.77 2.38 2.62
C LEU A 285 31.60 3.56 3.59
N SER A 286 30.75 3.42 4.62
CA SER A 286 30.51 4.49 5.59
C SER A 286 31.80 4.94 6.27
N LYS A 287 31.95 6.26 6.41
CA LYS A 287 33.04 6.89 7.17
C LYS A 287 32.67 7.11 8.64
N THR A 288 31.41 6.90 9.01
CA THR A 288 30.87 7.13 10.36
C THR A 288 29.98 5.95 10.82
N PRO A 289 30.47 4.70 10.77
CA PRO A 289 29.62 3.51 10.93
C PRO A 289 28.89 3.46 12.28
N ASP A 290 29.49 3.89 13.39
CA ASP A 290 28.82 3.83 14.69
C ASP A 290 27.72 4.88 14.83
N ARG A 291 27.91 6.06 14.24
CA ARG A 291 26.85 7.08 14.15
C ARG A 291 25.71 6.57 13.28
N ASP A 292 26.02 5.97 12.14
CA ASP A 292 25.01 5.43 11.22
C ASP A 292 24.15 4.36 11.91
N LYS A 293 24.78 3.42 12.64
CA LYS A 293 24.06 2.40 13.43
C LYS A 293 23.06 3.04 14.40
N GLN A 294 23.47 4.08 15.13
CA GLN A 294 22.61 4.76 16.10
C GLN A 294 21.44 5.45 15.42
N VAL A 295 21.71 6.18 14.32
CA VAL A 295 20.67 6.85 13.51
C VAL A 295 19.68 5.84 12.95
N GLN A 296 20.16 4.71 12.44
CA GLN A 296 19.32 3.63 11.92
C GLN A 296 18.45 3.02 13.02
N LYS A 297 19.02 2.72 14.18
CA LYS A 297 18.27 2.12 15.30
C LYS A 297 17.13 3.02 15.78
N GLN A 298 17.42 4.31 15.97
CA GLN A 298 16.42 5.33 16.33
C GLN A 298 15.36 5.49 15.23
N GLY A 299 15.82 5.66 13.99
CA GLY A 299 14.95 5.89 12.84
C GLY A 299 14.03 4.71 12.56
N TRP A 300 14.51 3.47 12.61
CA TRP A 300 13.66 2.29 12.40
C TRP A 300 12.62 2.11 13.52
N THR A 301 12.94 2.53 14.75
CA THR A 301 11.95 2.56 15.84
C THR A 301 10.83 3.57 15.55
N GLU A 302 11.17 4.75 15.04
CA GLU A 302 10.19 5.75 14.62
C GLU A 302 9.33 5.24 13.45
N ILE A 303 9.95 4.59 12.47
CA ILE A 303 9.25 4.00 11.33
C ILE A 303 8.34 2.85 11.75
N ALA A 304 8.73 2.03 12.72
CA ALA A 304 7.88 0.96 13.24
C ALA A 304 6.55 1.51 13.79
N ARG A 305 6.64 2.54 14.64
CA ARG A 305 5.45 3.23 15.19
C ARG A 305 4.60 3.84 14.08
N TYR A 306 5.25 4.51 13.13
CA TYR A 306 4.57 5.12 11.99
C TYR A 306 3.82 4.09 11.12
N VAL A 307 4.46 2.98 10.75
CA VAL A 307 3.82 1.89 9.97
C VAL A 307 2.67 1.26 10.78
N ARG A 308 2.85 1.08 12.09
CA ARG A 308 1.80 0.56 12.98
C ARG A 308 0.58 1.48 13.02
N GLU A 309 0.78 2.80 13.03
CA GLU A 309 -0.29 3.80 13.01
C GLU A 309 -0.99 3.87 11.63
N LEU A 310 -0.25 3.71 10.54
CA LEU A 310 -0.77 3.75 9.17
C LEU A 310 -1.61 2.54 8.78
N ASP A 311 -1.35 1.37 9.38
CA ASP A 311 -1.98 0.10 9.01
C ASP A 311 -3.07 -0.31 10.03
N PRO A 312 -4.33 0.07 9.81
CA PRO A 312 -5.45 -0.26 10.71
C PRO A 312 -5.84 -1.75 10.64
N LEU A 313 -5.35 -2.51 9.66
CA LEU A 313 -5.51 -3.96 9.59
C LEU A 313 -4.50 -4.71 10.45
N ARG A 314 -3.56 -3.96 11.05
CA ARG A 314 -2.57 -4.41 12.03
C ARG A 314 -1.79 -5.64 11.53
N ARG A 315 -1.31 -5.60 10.29
CA ARG A 315 -0.43 -6.66 9.79
C ARG A 315 0.78 -6.82 10.71
N PRO A 316 1.37 -8.02 10.82
CA PRO A 316 2.58 -8.23 11.59
C PRO A 316 3.71 -7.33 11.07
N ILE A 317 4.51 -6.79 12.00
CA ILE A 317 5.68 -5.96 11.70
C ILE A 317 6.89 -6.67 12.31
N THR A 318 8.00 -6.68 11.58
CA THR A 318 9.30 -7.18 12.03
C THR A 318 10.42 -6.33 11.42
N VAL A 319 11.67 -6.60 11.79
CA VAL A 319 12.86 -6.03 11.16
C VAL A 319 13.89 -7.15 10.97
N HIS A 320 14.46 -7.28 9.77
CA HIS A 320 15.53 -8.22 9.54
C HIS A 320 16.82 -7.64 10.09
N PRO A 321 17.47 -8.31 11.05
CA PRO A 321 18.64 -7.74 11.70
C PRO A 321 19.94 -8.06 10.99
N SER A 322 21.00 -7.35 11.35
CA SER A 322 22.38 -7.80 11.05
C SER A 322 22.84 -8.90 12.02
N ARG A 323 22.26 -8.92 13.24
CA ARG A 323 22.52 -9.93 14.28
C ARG A 323 21.24 -10.36 15.01
N SER A 324 20.54 -9.42 15.66
CA SER A 324 19.29 -9.66 16.38
C SER A 324 18.23 -8.59 16.07
N ALA A 325 16.98 -9.01 15.84
CA ALA A 325 15.88 -8.12 15.49
C ALA A 325 15.57 -7.14 16.62
N HIS A 326 15.57 -7.64 17.87
CA HIS A 326 15.36 -6.84 19.08
C HIS A 326 16.47 -5.81 19.29
N GLU A 327 17.69 -6.06 18.80
CA GLU A 327 18.81 -5.11 18.88
C GLU A 327 18.82 -4.11 17.72
N SER A 328 17.96 -4.30 16.70
CA SER A 328 17.91 -3.46 15.51
C SER A 328 16.97 -2.24 15.65
N VAL A 329 16.25 -2.14 16.76
CA VAL A 329 15.39 -1.02 17.16
C VAL A 329 15.67 -0.65 18.63
N ASP A 330 15.39 0.59 19.03
CA ASP A 330 15.59 1.07 20.40
C ASP A 330 14.50 0.63 21.36
N ASP A 331 13.28 0.46 20.85
CA ASP A 331 12.14 -0.04 21.59
C ASP A 331 11.65 -1.32 20.91
N PRO A 332 11.90 -2.52 21.45
CA PRO A 332 11.51 -3.78 20.82
C PRO A 332 10.01 -4.09 20.95
N SER A 333 9.21 -3.21 21.57
CA SER A 333 7.76 -3.42 21.74
C SER A 333 6.90 -2.89 20.59
N VAL A 334 7.48 -2.15 19.65
CA VAL A 334 6.81 -1.43 18.55
C VAL A 334 6.41 -2.31 17.37
#